data_AF-A0A527GFC1-F1
#
_entry.id   AF-A0A527GFC1-F1
#
_cell.length_a   1.000
_cell.length_b   1.000
_cell.length_c   1.000
_cell.angle_alpha   90.00
_cell.angle_beta   90.00
_cell.angle_gamma   90.00
#
_symmetry.space_group_name_H-M   'P 1'
#
loop_
_entity.id
_entity.type
_entity.pdbx_description
1 polymer ?
#
loop_
_entity_poly.entity_id
_entity_poly.type
_entity_poly.pdbx_seq_one_letter_code
_entity_poly.pdbx_strand_id
1 'polypeptide(L)' 'VHKDRPFFGELVEFMSSAPTVVQVLEGENAIARNREVMGATNPANAAEGTIRKVHALSIGENSVHGSDAPETAAEEIKY' A
#
# COMPACT_ATOMS: atom_id res chain seq x y z
N VAL A 1 -8.94 -0.22 -10.54
CA VAL A 1 -7.78 -0.95 -11.13
C VAL A 1 -7.87 -2.47 -10.99
N HIS A 2 -8.35 -3.05 -9.88
CA HIS A 2 -8.21 -4.51 -9.62
C HIS A 2 -9.44 -5.40 -9.88
N LYS A 3 -10.57 -4.85 -10.36
CA LYS A 3 -11.86 -5.57 -10.41
C LYS A 3 -11.81 -6.93 -11.14
N ASP A 4 -11.04 -7.03 -12.21
CA ASP A 4 -10.96 -8.25 -13.04
C ASP A 4 -9.82 -9.19 -12.62
N ARG A 5 -9.15 -8.93 -11.48
CA ARG A 5 -8.06 -9.77 -10.99
C ARG A 5 -8.61 -10.94 -10.17
N PRO A 6 -8.01 -12.15 -10.29
CA PRO A 6 -8.51 -13.35 -9.58
C PRO A 6 -8.47 -13.19 -8.05
N PHE A 7 -7.58 -12.35 -7.52
CA PHE A 7 -7.45 -12.06 -6.09
C PHE A 7 -8.37 -10.94 -5.59
N PHE A 8 -9.21 -10.34 -6.45
CA PHE A 8 -9.97 -9.13 -6.09
C PHE A 8 -10.95 -9.36 -4.93
N GLY A 9 -11.62 -10.51 -4.90
CA GLY A 9 -12.56 -10.86 -3.82
C GLY A 9 -11.88 -10.89 -2.45
N GLU A 10 -10.80 -11.67 -2.35
CA GLU A 10 -9.99 -11.79 -1.13
C GLU A 10 -9.42 -10.44 -0.67
N LEU A 11 -8.98 -9.61 -1.62
CA LEU A 11 -8.47 -8.26 -1.32
C LEU A 11 -9.55 -7.36 -0.69
N VAL A 12 -10.76 -7.36 -1.24
CA VAL A 12 -11.87 -6.54 -0.71
C VAL A 12 -12.30 -7.03 0.67
N GLU A 13 -12.38 -8.34 0.87
CA GLU A 13 -12.71 -8.95 2.17
C GLU A 13 -11.68 -8.56 3.24
N PHE A 14 -10.38 -8.70 2.92
CA PHE A 14 -9.31 -8.33 3.85
C PHE A 14 -9.32 -6.83 4.19
N MET A 15 -9.37 -5.96 3.18
CA MET A 15 -9.34 -4.50 3.39
C MET A 15 -10.57 -3.97 4.15
N SER A 16 -11.68 -4.73 4.16
CA SER A 16 -12.91 -4.36 4.87
C SER A 16 -13.06 -5.04 6.23
N SER A 17 -12.11 -5.91 6.63
CA SER A 17 -12.21 -6.74 7.83
C SER A 17 -11.94 -5.99 9.15
N ALA A 18 -11.29 -4.83 9.09
CA ALA A 18 -10.90 -4.03 10.25
C ALA A 18 -10.80 -2.54 9.91
N PRO A 19 -10.84 -1.63 10.91
CA PRO A 19 -10.60 -0.21 10.68
C PRO A 19 -9.24 0.06 10.04
N THR A 20 -9.21 1.01 9.10
CA THR A 20 -7.99 1.45 8.41
C THR A 20 -7.67 2.90 8.78
N VAL A 21 -6.38 3.23 8.87
CA VAL A 21 -5.90 4.61 9.01
C VAL A 21 -5.61 5.17 7.62
N VAL A 22 -6.20 6.32 7.31
CA VAL A 22 -5.98 7.04 6.04
C VAL A 22 -5.21 8.33 6.33
N GLN A 23 -4.24 8.64 5.48
CA GLN A 23 -3.39 9.82 5.61
C GLN A 23 -3.03 10.39 4.24
N VAL A 24 -2.84 11.71 4.17
CA VAL A 24 -2.26 12.41 3.02
C VAL A 24 -0.90 12.94 3.44
N LEU A 25 0.13 12.57 2.68
CA LEU A 25 1.51 13.00 2.94
C LEU A 25 1.93 14.06 1.91
N GLU A 26 2.56 15.11 2.40
CA GLU A 26 3.14 16.17 1.57
C GLU A 26 4.66 16.20 1.73
N GLY A 27 5.35 16.52 0.65
CA GLY A 27 6.79 16.70 0.65
C GLY A 27 7.39 16.58 -0.74
N GLU A 28 8.66 16.97 -0.86
CA GLU A 28 9.42 16.75 -2.09
C GLU A 28 9.53 15.24 -2.39
N ASN A 29 9.15 14.85 -3.61
CA ASN A 29 9.13 13.44 -4.05
C ASN A 29 8.32 12.52 -3.11
N ALA A 30 7.25 13.03 -2.48
CA ALA A 30 6.49 12.31 -1.45
C ALA A 30 6.08 10.88 -1.85
N ILE A 31 5.61 10.68 -3.09
CA ILE A 31 5.21 9.36 -3.59
C ILE A 31 6.40 8.39 -3.59
N ALA A 32 7.52 8.78 -4.19
CA ALA A 32 8.71 7.94 -4.25
C ALA A 32 9.27 7.65 -2.85
N ARG A 33 9.40 8.68 -2.00
CA ARG A 33 9.88 8.54 -0.62
C ARG A 33 8.97 7.63 0.21
N ASN A 34 7.65 7.78 0.11
CA ASN A 34 6.73 6.91 0.81
C ASN A 34 6.85 5.45 0.34
N ARG A 35 7.05 5.22 -0.96
CA ARG A 35 7.28 3.86 -1.49
C ARG A 35 8.57 3.23 -0.98
N GLU A 36 9.64 4.01 -0.81
CA GLU A 36 10.88 3.57 -0.17
C GLU A 36 10.65 3.16 1.29
N VAL A 37 9.91 3.99 2.05
CA VAL A 37 9.53 3.70 3.45
C VAL A 37 8.67 2.43 3.57
N MET A 38 7.71 2.25 2.66
CA MET A 38 6.86 1.06 2.64
C MET A 38 7.64 -0.22 2.34
N GLY A 39 8.59 -0.17 1.40
CA GLY A 39 9.33 -1.32 0.91
C GLY A 39 8.59 -2.15 -0.15
N ALA A 40 9.22 -3.22 -0.63
CA ALA A 40 8.68 -4.10 -1.66
C ALA A 40 7.36 -4.76 -1.21
N THR A 41 6.40 -4.94 -2.15
CA THR A 41 5.07 -5.51 -1.86
C THR A 41 5.14 -6.90 -1.22
N ASN A 42 6.06 -7.75 -1.69
CA ASN A 42 6.34 -9.03 -1.01
C ASN A 42 7.36 -8.78 0.11
N PRO A 43 7.00 -8.99 1.39
CA PRO A 43 7.89 -8.71 2.51
C PRO A 43 9.16 -9.58 2.53
N ALA A 44 9.15 -10.74 1.88
CA ALA A 44 10.35 -11.54 1.68
C ALA A 44 11.43 -10.77 0.91
N ASN A 45 11.01 -9.89 -0.01
CA ASN A 45 11.88 -9.08 -0.87
C ASN A 45 12.06 -7.64 -0.35
N ALA A 46 11.42 -7.26 0.76
CA ALA A 46 11.52 -5.92 1.31
C ALA A 46 12.84 -5.74 2.08
N ALA A 47 13.44 -4.55 1.95
CA ALA A 47 14.67 -4.18 2.65
C ALA A 47 14.45 -4.07 4.16
N GLU A 48 15.50 -4.33 4.94
CA GLU A 48 15.49 -4.17 6.40
C GLU A 48 15.07 -2.75 6.81
N GLY A 49 14.25 -2.64 7.86
CA GLY A 49 13.74 -1.35 8.36
C GLY A 49 12.55 -0.76 7.60
N THR A 50 12.14 -1.32 6.45
CA THR A 50 10.91 -0.89 5.77
C THR A 50 9.66 -1.41 6.47
N ILE A 51 8.54 -0.70 6.34
CA ILE A 51 7.28 -1.06 7.04
C ILE A 51 6.87 -2.49 6.71
N ARG A 52 6.87 -2.88 5.43
CA ARG A 52 6.50 -4.24 5.00
C ARG A 52 7.45 -5.29 5.54
N LYS A 53 8.74 -5.00 5.69
CA LYS A 53 9.67 -5.96 6.26
C LYS A 53 9.39 -6.25 7.74
N VAL A 54 8.96 -5.24 8.49
CA VAL A 54 8.76 -5.33 9.94
C VAL A 54 7.36 -5.83 10.29
N HIS A 55 6.33 -5.46 9.53
CA HIS A 55 4.94 -5.63 9.95
C HIS A 55 4.07 -6.52 9.06
N ALA A 56 4.47 -6.78 7.80
CA ALA A 56 3.64 -7.57 6.90
C ALA A 56 3.67 -9.06 7.25
N LEU A 57 2.52 -9.72 7.10
CA LEU A 57 2.40 -11.17 7.27
C LEU A 57 2.58 -11.92 5.95
N SER A 58 2.12 -11.32 4.84
CA SER A 58 2.16 -11.94 3.51
C SER A 58 2.12 -10.88 2.40
N ILE A 59 2.08 -11.33 1.14
CA ILE A 59 1.93 -10.41 -0.01
C ILE A 59 0.55 -9.75 -0.05
N GLY A 60 -0.50 -10.45 0.40
CA GLY A 60 -1.87 -9.94 0.49
C GLY A 60 -2.11 -9.11 1.75
N GLU A 61 -1.43 -9.46 2.85
CA GLU A 61 -1.53 -8.81 4.16
C GLU A 61 -0.26 -7.99 4.45
N ASN A 62 -0.04 -6.95 3.64
CA ASN A 62 1.24 -6.21 3.61
C ASN A 62 1.27 -4.92 4.44
N SER A 63 0.32 -4.76 5.36
CA SER A 63 0.21 -3.67 6.36
C SER A 63 0.00 -2.24 5.83
N VAL A 64 0.49 -1.88 4.64
CA VAL A 64 0.42 -0.51 4.11
C VAL A 64 0.22 -0.45 2.59
N HIS A 65 -0.64 0.48 2.18
CA HIS A 65 -0.88 0.89 0.80
C HIS A 65 -0.36 2.31 0.57
N GLY A 66 0.01 2.62 -0.66
CA GLY A 66 0.33 3.97 -1.09
C GLY A 66 0.33 4.08 -2.61
N SER A 67 -0.03 5.27 -3.09
CA SER A 67 -0.12 5.58 -4.52
C SER A 67 1.21 5.37 -5.24
N ASP A 68 1.13 5.06 -6.53
CA ASP A 68 2.30 4.77 -7.37
C ASP A 68 2.65 5.87 -8.37
N ALA A 69 1.73 6.80 -8.64
CA ALA A 69 1.88 7.91 -9.58
C ALA A 69 1.08 9.15 -9.12
N PRO A 70 1.40 10.36 -9.61
CA PRO A 70 0.64 11.57 -9.28
C PRO A 70 -0.85 11.48 -9.61
N GLU A 71 -1.21 10.82 -10.72
CA GLU A 71 -2.60 10.68 -11.16
C GLU A 71 -3.39 9.74 -10.24
N THR A 72 -2.78 8.62 -9.82
CA THR A 72 -3.42 7.68 -8.88
C THR A 72 -3.50 8.29 -7.49
N ALA A 73 -2.49 9.04 -7.05
CA ALA A 73 -2.53 9.78 -5.79
C ALA A 73 -3.66 10.82 -5.78
N ALA A 74 -3.79 11.63 -6.84
CA ALA A 74 -4.84 12.63 -6.93
C ALA A 74 -6.25 12.02 -6.92
N GLU A 75 -6.43 10.89 -7.60
CA GLU A 75 -7.70 10.16 -7.61
C GLU A 75 -7.99 9.54 -6.23
N GLU A 76 -7.01 8.91 -5.58
CA GLU A 76 -7.15 8.31 -4.24
C GLU A 76 -7.44 9.35 -3.16
N ILE A 77 -6.81 10.53 -3.19
CA ILE A 77 -7.03 11.62 -2.23
C ILE A 77 -8.46 12.18 -2.31
N LYS A 78 -9.11 12.08 -3.48
CA LYS A 78 -10.43 12.67 -3.73
C LYS A 78 -11.60 11.81 -3.24
N TYR A 79 -11.42 10.49 -3.14
CA TYR A 79 -12.46 9.54 -2.70
C TYR A 79 -12.59 9.46 -1.18
#